data_AF-A0A850PBI7-F1
#
_entry.id   AF-A0A850PBI7-F1
#
_cell.length_a   1.000
_cell.length_b   1.000
_cell.length_c   1.000
_cell.angle_alpha   90.00
_cell.angle_beta   90.00
_cell.angle_gamma   90.00
#
_symmetry.space_group_name_H-M   'P 1'
#
loop_
_entity.id
_entity.type
_entity.pdbx_description
1 polymer ?
#
loop_
_entity_poly.entity_id
_entity_poly.type
_entity_poly.pdbx_seq_one_letter_code
_entity_poly.pdbx_strand_id
1 'polypeptide(L)'
;MDETTPVAVAARAPGPSFRSDAVWGTEDLSSGKGAGDENFPVGSILISRRLRPHVKAYYDFARVIDDIVDNAVLTPEAKIARLDAMGEVVRGERPPIPRRDVMTAHALHETFRITGVPVETATDLIVAFRRDAVVGRYQSWDALLDYCRYSANPVGRFLLMLHGEPVATFGPSDALCSSLQVLNHLQDCVKDLHELDRCYLPLPWLERAGASLADLDGARETPGLRRVFDALLDEVDRLNLEAARLPALVRDRRMRLEAAVIVGLAHRL
;
A
#
# COMPACT_ATOMS: atom_id res chain seq x y z
N MET A 1 62.80 28.99 -5.49
CA MET A 1 62.60 27.60 -5.93
C MET A 1 61.68 26.97 -4.93
N ASP A 2 60.38 27.06 -5.19
CA ASP A 2 59.35 26.35 -4.43
C ASP A 2 58.24 26.07 -5.45
N GLU A 3 58.24 24.85 -5.99
CA GLU A 3 57.28 24.37 -6.98
C GLU A 3 56.18 23.59 -6.26
N THR A 4 55.02 24.24 -6.08
CA THR A 4 53.78 23.57 -5.71
C THR A 4 53.14 22.91 -6.92
N THR A 5 53.26 21.59 -7.03
CA THR A 5 52.55 20.77 -8.01
C THR A 5 51.10 20.52 -7.55
N PRO A 6 50.07 20.74 -8.39
CA PRO A 6 48.70 20.40 -8.03
C PRO A 6 48.44 18.91 -8.23
N VAL A 7 47.85 18.25 -7.22
CA VAL A 7 47.36 16.88 -7.32
C VAL A 7 46.09 16.86 -8.17
N ALA A 8 46.17 16.24 -9.34
CA ALA A 8 45.02 16.00 -10.20
C ALA A 8 44.07 14.98 -9.54
N VAL A 9 42.84 15.42 -9.25
CA VAL A 9 41.75 14.53 -8.87
C VAL A 9 41.33 13.76 -10.12
N ALA A 10 41.70 12.50 -10.20
CA ALA A 10 41.28 11.60 -11.27
C ALA A 10 39.75 11.46 -11.23
N ALA A 11 39.08 11.90 -12.29
CA ALA A 11 37.67 11.62 -12.50
C ALA A 11 37.47 10.10 -12.52
N ARG A 12 36.62 9.61 -11.61
CA ARG A 12 36.20 8.21 -11.55
C ARG A 12 35.51 7.87 -12.88
N ALA A 13 36.03 6.87 -13.60
CA ALA A 13 35.38 6.36 -14.79
C ALA A 13 33.95 5.89 -14.47
N PRO A 14 32.95 6.17 -15.32
CA PRO A 14 31.61 5.64 -15.13
C PRO A 14 31.68 4.10 -15.13
N GLY A 15 31.11 3.50 -14.08
CA GLY A 15 30.98 2.04 -13.98
C GLY A 15 30.14 1.46 -15.12
N PRO A 16 30.15 0.12 -15.30
CA PRO A 16 29.48 -0.52 -16.42
C PRO A 16 27.99 -0.17 -16.42
N SER A 17 27.53 0.33 -17.56
CA SER A 17 26.11 0.55 -17.87
C SER A 17 25.38 -0.79 -17.75
N PHE A 18 24.75 -1.03 -16.60
CA PHE A 18 23.79 -2.10 -16.45
C PHE A 18 22.53 -1.68 -17.20
N ARG A 19 22.24 -2.40 -18.29
CA ARG A 19 21.02 -2.38 -19.11
C ARG A 19 19.79 -1.87 -18.34
N SER A 20 19.49 -0.57 -18.43
CA SER A 20 18.40 0.08 -17.67
C SER A 20 17.01 -0.41 -18.06
N ASP A 21 16.87 -1.02 -19.24
CA ASP A 21 15.57 -1.28 -19.87
C ASP A 21 15.09 -2.72 -19.71
N ALA A 22 15.98 -3.66 -19.36
CA ALA A 22 15.63 -5.07 -19.27
C ALA A 22 14.62 -5.38 -18.15
N VAL A 23 14.66 -4.61 -17.06
CA VAL A 23 13.77 -4.78 -15.90
C VAL A 23 12.30 -4.55 -16.25
N TRP A 24 12.03 -3.67 -17.21
CA TRP A 24 10.68 -3.28 -17.57
C TRP A 24 9.99 -4.34 -18.44
N GLY A 25 10.75 -5.16 -19.15
CA GLY A 25 10.22 -6.01 -20.22
C GLY A 25 9.53 -5.20 -21.33
N THR A 26 8.73 -5.84 -22.17
CA THR A 26 8.04 -5.19 -23.30
C THR A 26 6.60 -4.77 -22.99
N GLU A 27 5.96 -5.40 -22.01
CA GLU A 27 4.54 -5.20 -21.71
C GLU A 27 4.30 -4.06 -20.72
N ASP A 28 3.23 -3.30 -20.97
CA ASP A 28 2.63 -2.37 -20.02
C ASP A 28 1.70 -3.18 -19.09
N LEU A 29 1.92 -3.05 -17.78
CA LEU A 29 1.20 -3.83 -16.78
C LEU A 29 0.01 -3.09 -16.18
N SER A 30 -0.26 -1.85 -16.59
CA SER A 30 -1.43 -1.12 -16.11
C SER A 30 -2.71 -1.81 -16.58
N SER A 31 -3.52 -2.29 -15.64
CA SER A 31 -4.85 -2.74 -15.97
C SER A 31 -5.67 -1.54 -16.47
N GLY A 32 -6.46 -1.73 -17.51
CA GLY A 32 -7.35 -0.68 -18.04
C GLY A 32 -8.48 -0.28 -17.07
N LYS A 33 -8.48 -0.82 -15.84
CA LYS A 33 -9.50 -0.62 -14.81
C LYS A 33 -9.57 0.85 -14.40
N GLY A 34 -10.79 1.35 -14.26
CA GLY A 34 -11.08 2.76 -14.02
C GLY A 34 -11.43 3.04 -12.56
N ALA A 35 -11.72 4.32 -12.25
CA ALA A 35 -12.16 4.74 -10.92
C ALA A 35 -13.50 4.13 -10.45
N GLY A 36 -14.17 3.35 -11.30
CA GLY A 36 -15.42 2.64 -10.97
C GLY A 36 -15.21 1.21 -10.45
N ASP A 37 -13.98 0.70 -10.45
CA ASP A 37 -13.65 -0.69 -10.09
C ASP A 37 -13.07 -0.81 -8.67
N GLU A 38 -13.07 0.25 -7.84
CA GLU A 38 -12.33 0.30 -6.58
C GLU A 38 -13.12 0.74 -5.35
N ASN A 39 -12.75 0.17 -4.19
CA ASN A 39 -13.19 0.56 -2.84
C ASN A 39 -12.53 1.86 -2.32
N PHE A 40 -11.64 2.49 -3.10
CA PHE A 40 -10.92 3.69 -2.67
C PHE A 40 -11.54 4.97 -3.24
N PRO A 41 -11.60 6.06 -2.45
CA PRO A 41 -12.19 7.32 -2.88
C PRO A 41 -11.26 8.11 -3.80
N VAL A 42 -10.79 7.52 -4.90
CA VAL A 42 -10.03 8.21 -5.96
C VAL A 42 -10.84 9.40 -6.53
N GLY A 43 -12.17 9.35 -6.37
CA GLY A 43 -13.12 10.36 -6.81
C GLY A 43 -13.81 11.16 -5.70
N SER A 44 -13.37 11.13 -4.43
CA SER A 44 -14.10 11.88 -3.40
C SER A 44 -14.16 13.38 -3.76
N ILE A 45 -15.39 13.85 -3.94
CA ILE A 45 -15.68 15.28 -4.18
C ILE A 45 -15.19 16.11 -2.99
N LEU A 46 -15.03 15.49 -1.82
CA LEU A 46 -14.54 16.14 -0.61
C LEU A 46 -13.07 16.53 -0.75
N ILE A 47 -12.23 15.79 -1.49
CA ILE A 47 -10.83 16.22 -1.70
C ILE A 47 -10.78 17.53 -2.50
N SER A 48 -10.03 18.52 -2.00
CA SER A 48 -9.94 19.84 -2.63
C SER A 48 -9.40 19.74 -4.06
N ARG A 49 -9.96 20.52 -5.01
CA ARG A 49 -9.60 20.45 -6.44
C ARG A 49 -8.10 20.57 -6.70
N ARG A 50 -7.38 21.34 -5.88
CA ARG A 50 -5.93 21.53 -5.97
C ARG A 50 -5.13 20.28 -5.62
N LEU A 51 -5.63 19.43 -4.72
CA LEU A 51 -4.93 18.23 -4.24
C LEU A 51 -5.28 16.98 -5.06
N ARG A 52 -6.40 16.99 -5.81
CA ARG A 52 -6.85 15.85 -6.62
C ARG A 52 -5.79 15.29 -7.59
N PRO A 53 -4.97 16.12 -8.29
CA PRO A 53 -3.92 15.57 -9.17
C PRO A 53 -2.89 14.72 -8.41
N HIS A 54 -2.52 15.14 -7.20
CA HIS A 54 -1.57 14.43 -6.34
C HIS A 54 -2.15 13.13 -5.79
N VAL A 55 -3.42 13.18 -5.36
CA VAL A 55 -4.16 11.99 -4.93
C VAL A 55 -4.29 11.01 -6.09
N LYS A 56 -4.64 11.48 -7.28
CA LYS A 56 -4.73 10.65 -8.48
C LYS A 56 -3.38 9.99 -8.80
N ALA A 57 -2.28 10.74 -8.79
CA ALA A 57 -0.95 10.19 -9.05
C ALA A 57 -0.57 9.08 -8.07
N TYR A 58 -0.91 9.25 -6.79
CA TYR A 58 -0.68 8.23 -5.76
C TYR A 58 -1.49 6.95 -6.03
N TYR A 59 -2.79 7.08 -6.30
CA TYR A 59 -3.64 5.91 -6.56
C TYR A 59 -3.37 5.25 -7.91
N ASP A 60 -2.99 6.01 -8.93
CA ASP A 60 -2.54 5.45 -10.21
C ASP A 60 -1.28 4.58 -10.02
N PHE A 61 -0.32 5.07 -9.22
CA PHE A 61 0.86 4.30 -8.87
C PHE A 61 0.53 3.06 -8.05
N ALA A 62 -0.30 3.21 -7.00
CA ALA A 62 -0.72 2.10 -6.13
C ALA A 62 -1.40 0.98 -6.93
N ARG A 63 -2.26 1.33 -7.89
CA ARG A 63 -2.90 0.36 -8.79
C ARG A 63 -1.90 -0.37 -9.68
N VAL A 64 -0.92 0.33 -10.25
CA VAL A 64 0.09 -0.30 -11.10
C VAL A 64 0.97 -1.28 -10.31
N ILE A 65 1.34 -0.94 -9.07
CA ILE A 65 2.12 -1.88 -8.24
C ILE A 65 1.29 -3.10 -7.81
N ASP A 66 -0.02 -2.93 -7.60
CA ASP A 66 -0.96 -4.03 -7.36
C ASP A 66 -1.10 -4.93 -8.60
N ASP A 67 -1.30 -4.33 -9.79
CA ASP A 67 -1.35 -5.07 -11.06
C ASP A 67 -0.06 -5.86 -11.33
N ILE A 68 1.12 -5.35 -10.93
CA ILE A 68 2.39 -6.08 -11.00
C ILE A 68 2.36 -7.32 -10.10
N VAL A 69 1.83 -7.19 -8.88
CA VAL A 69 1.77 -8.26 -7.88
C VAL A 69 0.80 -9.35 -8.30
N ASP A 70 -0.35 -8.99 -8.84
CA ASP A 70 -1.40 -9.90 -9.27
C ASP A 70 -1.15 -10.52 -10.65
N ASN A 71 -0.12 -10.06 -11.37
CA ASN A 71 0.16 -10.57 -12.70
C ASN A 71 0.53 -12.08 -12.68
N ALA A 72 -0.31 -12.92 -13.30
CA ALA A 72 -0.12 -14.37 -13.32
C ALA A 72 1.02 -14.85 -14.24
N VAL A 73 1.50 -14.00 -15.16
CA VAL A 73 2.55 -14.34 -16.14
C VAL A 73 3.95 -14.07 -15.58
N LEU A 74 4.10 -13.06 -14.73
CA LEU A 74 5.39 -12.68 -14.16
C LEU A 74 5.88 -13.69 -13.11
N THR A 75 7.15 -14.06 -13.18
CA THR A 75 7.80 -14.79 -12.09
C THR A 75 7.95 -13.90 -10.85
N PRO A 76 8.04 -14.48 -9.64
CA PRO A 76 8.26 -13.72 -8.41
C PRO A 76 9.45 -12.74 -8.49
N GLU A 77 10.56 -13.16 -9.09
CA GLU A 77 11.76 -12.33 -9.25
C GLU A 77 11.51 -11.15 -10.20
N ALA A 78 10.75 -11.38 -11.27
CA ALA A 78 10.38 -10.33 -12.21
C ALA A 78 9.40 -9.31 -11.61
N LYS A 79 8.50 -9.74 -10.71
CA LYS A 79 7.63 -8.85 -9.93
C LYS A 79 8.45 -7.96 -9.01
N ILE A 80 9.32 -8.56 -8.20
CA ILE A 80 10.20 -7.84 -7.27
C ILE A 80 11.08 -6.83 -8.03
N ALA A 81 11.74 -7.27 -9.10
CA ALA A 81 12.61 -6.37 -9.88
C ALA A 81 11.84 -5.17 -10.47
N ARG A 82 10.59 -5.37 -10.93
CA ARG A 82 9.75 -4.27 -11.40
C ARG A 82 9.31 -3.33 -10.28
N LEU A 83 8.88 -3.87 -9.13
CA LEU A 83 8.52 -3.06 -7.97
C LEU A 83 9.71 -2.23 -7.48
N ASP A 84 10.91 -2.81 -7.47
CA ASP A 84 12.15 -2.13 -7.10
C ASP A 84 12.45 -0.97 -8.05
N ALA A 85 12.37 -1.22 -9.36
CA ALA A 85 12.55 -0.19 -10.37
C ALA A 85 11.47 0.91 -10.28
N MET A 86 10.21 0.57 -9.98
CA MET A 86 9.15 1.55 -9.72
C MET A 86 9.48 2.42 -8.50
N GLY A 87 9.96 1.82 -7.42
CA GLY A 87 10.41 2.54 -6.22
C GLY A 87 11.60 3.48 -6.49
N GLU A 88 12.56 3.04 -7.32
CA GLU A 88 13.69 3.87 -7.75
C GLU A 88 13.23 5.07 -8.61
N VAL A 89 12.24 4.88 -9.50
CA VAL A 89 11.66 6.00 -10.27
C VAL A 89 10.95 6.99 -9.34
N VAL A 90 10.16 6.50 -8.37
CA VAL A 90 9.51 7.36 -7.36
C VAL A 90 10.52 8.17 -6.56
N ARG A 91 11.65 7.56 -6.18
CA ARG A 91 12.75 8.23 -5.47
C ARG A 91 13.60 9.16 -6.36
N GLY A 92 13.44 9.10 -7.67
CA GLY A 92 14.28 9.84 -8.63
C GLY A 92 15.68 9.24 -8.82
N GLU A 93 15.88 8.00 -8.40
CA GLU A 93 17.14 7.24 -8.51
C GLU A 93 17.29 6.58 -9.89
N ARG A 94 16.16 6.38 -10.60
CA ARG A 94 16.09 5.81 -11.95
C ARG A 94 15.32 6.76 -12.88
N PRO A 95 15.83 7.07 -14.09
CA PRO A 95 15.06 7.81 -15.08
C PRO A 95 13.87 6.97 -15.57
N PRO A 96 12.67 7.57 -15.74
CA PRO A 96 11.52 6.86 -16.28
C PRO A 96 11.68 6.56 -17.76
N ILE A 97 11.02 5.49 -18.22
CA ILE A 97 10.83 5.20 -19.66
C ILE A 97 9.44 5.68 -20.11
N PRO A 98 9.22 5.99 -21.40
CA PRO A 98 7.94 6.47 -21.91
C PRO A 98 6.90 5.34 -22.06
N ARG A 99 6.57 4.66 -20.96
CA ARG A 99 5.55 3.61 -20.85
C ARG A 99 4.57 3.95 -19.74
N ARG A 100 3.27 3.71 -19.97
CA ARG A 100 2.18 4.24 -19.13
C ARG A 100 2.32 3.84 -17.66
N ASP A 101 2.56 2.57 -17.37
CA ASP A 101 2.85 2.03 -16.04
C ASP A 101 3.99 2.79 -15.34
N VAL A 102 5.17 2.90 -15.97
CA VAL A 102 6.35 3.57 -15.41
C VAL A 102 6.11 5.07 -15.23
N MET A 103 5.33 5.69 -16.11
CA MET A 103 4.98 7.10 -16.00
C MET A 103 4.10 7.41 -14.78
N THR A 104 3.40 6.42 -14.19
CA THR A 104 2.68 6.62 -12.91
C THR A 104 3.65 6.87 -11.75
N ALA A 105 4.74 6.11 -11.66
CA ALA A 105 5.81 6.33 -10.68
C ALA A 105 6.46 7.70 -10.86
N HIS A 106 6.69 8.13 -12.10
CA HIS A 106 7.24 9.45 -12.38
C HIS A 106 6.27 10.59 -12.01
N ALA A 107 4.98 10.45 -12.31
CA ALA A 107 3.97 11.44 -11.91
C ALA A 107 3.89 11.56 -10.37
N LEU A 108 4.08 10.45 -9.66
CA LEU A 108 4.15 10.44 -8.21
C LEU A 108 5.45 11.07 -7.68
N HIS A 109 6.59 10.84 -8.33
CA HIS A 109 7.85 11.54 -8.03
C HIS A 109 7.66 13.07 -8.07
N GLU A 110 7.04 13.59 -9.13
CA GLU A 110 6.76 15.03 -9.25
C GLU A 110 5.79 15.50 -8.15
N THR A 111 4.82 14.69 -7.76
CA THR A 111 3.94 14.98 -6.63
C THR A 111 4.73 15.15 -5.33
N PHE A 112 5.66 14.25 -5.02
CA PHE A 112 6.48 14.37 -3.82
C PHE A 112 7.39 15.60 -3.87
N ARG A 113 8.00 15.90 -5.03
CA ARG A 113 8.82 17.10 -5.22
C ARG A 113 8.02 18.40 -5.02
N ILE A 114 6.77 18.45 -5.47
CA ILE A 114 5.90 19.63 -5.36
C ILE A 114 5.34 19.81 -3.94
N THR A 115 4.91 18.71 -3.31
CA THR A 115 4.14 18.76 -2.06
C THR A 115 5.03 18.68 -0.82
N GLY A 116 6.24 18.12 -0.95
CA GLY A 116 7.14 17.85 0.17
C GLY A 116 6.71 16.66 1.05
N VAL A 117 5.68 15.90 0.64
CA VAL A 117 5.30 14.66 1.33
C VAL A 117 6.43 13.64 1.16
N PRO A 118 6.83 12.91 2.23
CA PRO A 118 7.89 11.92 2.15
C PRO A 118 7.56 10.77 1.19
N VAL A 119 8.53 10.35 0.38
CA VAL A 119 8.38 9.27 -0.62
C VAL A 119 8.07 7.91 0.01
N GLU A 120 8.42 7.75 1.29
CA GLU A 120 8.15 6.60 2.14
C GLU A 120 6.66 6.28 2.19
N THR A 121 5.79 7.30 2.11
CA THR A 121 4.33 7.05 2.11
C THR A 121 3.87 6.20 0.94
N ALA A 122 4.61 6.13 -0.18
CA ALA A 122 4.31 5.24 -1.29
C ALA A 122 5.24 4.02 -1.36
N THR A 123 6.53 4.21 -1.04
CA THR A 123 7.51 3.12 -1.14
C THR A 123 7.35 2.07 -0.05
N ASP A 124 6.70 2.39 1.07
CA ASP A 124 6.27 1.39 2.07
C ASP A 124 5.26 0.38 1.49
N LEU A 125 4.41 0.77 0.52
CA LEU A 125 3.51 -0.17 -0.16
C LEU A 125 4.30 -1.27 -0.87
N ILE A 126 5.42 -0.93 -1.51
CA ILE A 126 6.32 -1.89 -2.16
C ILE A 126 6.90 -2.88 -1.13
N VAL A 127 7.16 -2.44 0.11
CA VAL A 127 7.63 -3.34 1.18
C VAL A 127 6.58 -4.40 1.51
N ALA A 128 5.31 -4.03 1.61
CA ALA A 128 4.23 -4.99 1.81
C ALA A 128 4.17 -6.02 0.68
N PHE A 129 4.24 -5.56 -0.56
CA PHE A 129 4.16 -6.43 -1.73
C PHE A 129 5.33 -7.41 -1.85
N ARG A 130 6.55 -6.99 -1.46
CA ARG A 130 7.68 -7.93 -1.35
C ARG A 130 7.45 -9.00 -0.28
N ARG A 131 6.82 -8.64 0.84
CA ARG A 131 6.48 -9.61 1.90
C ARG A 131 5.44 -10.60 1.42
N ASP A 132 4.44 -10.13 0.70
CA ASP A 132 3.38 -10.94 0.09
C ASP A 132 3.89 -11.96 -0.94
N ALA A 133 5.09 -11.76 -1.49
CA ALA A 133 5.77 -12.74 -2.35
C ALA A 133 6.43 -13.89 -1.56
N VAL A 134 6.57 -13.76 -0.23
CA VAL A 134 7.35 -14.69 0.63
C VAL A 134 6.51 -15.24 1.79
N VAL A 135 5.60 -14.44 2.33
CA VAL A 135 4.81 -14.73 3.52
C VAL A 135 3.35 -14.79 3.12
N GLY A 136 2.81 -16.00 2.99
CA GLY A 136 1.40 -16.22 2.69
C GLY A 136 0.54 -16.54 3.91
N ARG A 137 1.13 -16.67 5.11
CA ARG A 137 0.46 -17.17 6.32
C ARG A 137 0.94 -16.43 7.56
N TYR A 138 0.01 -16.06 8.45
CA TYR A 138 0.30 -15.21 9.62
C TYR A 138 0.20 -15.99 10.94
N GLN A 139 1.13 -15.70 11.85
CA GLN A 139 1.25 -16.42 13.15
C GLN A 139 0.63 -15.66 14.33
N SER A 140 0.23 -14.41 14.14
CA SER A 140 -0.41 -13.60 15.19
C SER A 140 -1.16 -12.42 14.58
N TRP A 141 -2.03 -11.82 15.41
CA TRP A 141 -2.64 -10.52 15.12
C TRP A 141 -1.58 -9.43 14.91
N ASP A 142 -0.55 -9.38 15.75
CA ASP A 142 0.54 -8.41 15.62
C ASP A 142 1.30 -8.55 14.30
N ALA A 143 1.47 -9.77 13.79
CA ALA A 143 2.08 -10.00 12.48
C ALA A 143 1.20 -9.47 11.34
N LEU A 144 -0.13 -9.64 11.46
CA LEU A 144 -1.09 -9.07 10.51
C LEU A 144 -1.11 -7.53 10.58
N LEU A 145 -1.04 -6.95 11.77
CA LEU A 145 -0.92 -5.49 11.93
C LEU A 145 0.42 -4.94 11.42
N ASP A 146 1.53 -5.66 11.60
CA ASP A 146 2.81 -5.27 11.01
C ASP A 146 2.76 -5.34 9.47
N TYR A 147 1.94 -6.21 8.88
CA TYR A 147 1.65 -6.15 7.44
C TYR A 147 0.85 -4.90 7.07
N CYS A 148 -0.25 -4.61 7.78
CA CYS A 148 -1.11 -3.42 7.56
C CYS A 148 -0.33 -2.10 7.67
N ARG A 149 0.73 -2.08 8.50
CA ARG A 149 1.66 -0.95 8.62
C ARG A 149 2.29 -0.55 7.29
N TYR A 150 2.49 -1.50 6.38
CA TYR A 150 3.07 -1.25 5.06
C TYR A 150 2.00 -1.27 3.96
N SER A 151 0.97 -2.11 4.04
CA SER A 151 -0.01 -2.26 2.95
C SER A 151 -1.12 -1.20 2.96
N ALA A 152 -1.45 -0.62 4.12
CA ALA A 152 -2.60 0.27 4.25
C ALA A 152 -2.28 1.62 4.89
N ASN A 153 -1.57 1.62 6.03
CA ASN A 153 -1.29 2.84 6.81
C ASN A 153 -0.59 3.96 6.02
N PRO A 154 0.35 3.68 5.09
CA PRO A 154 1.01 4.73 4.32
C PRO A 154 0.05 5.57 3.47
N VAL A 155 -1.09 5.01 3.03
CA VAL A 155 -2.13 5.71 2.26
C VAL A 155 -2.78 6.82 3.10
N GLY A 156 -3.19 6.51 4.34
CA GLY A 156 -3.78 7.50 5.24
C GLY A 156 -2.78 8.61 5.60
N ARG A 157 -1.52 8.23 5.86
CA ARG A 157 -0.44 9.17 6.14
C ARG A 157 -0.16 10.10 4.96
N PHE A 158 -0.12 9.58 3.73
CA PHE A 158 -0.01 10.39 2.52
C PHE A 158 -1.11 11.46 2.47
N LEU A 159 -2.37 11.07 2.63
CA LEU A 159 -3.51 11.99 2.59
C LEU A 159 -3.41 13.06 3.69
N LEU A 160 -3.06 12.69 4.91
CA LEU A 160 -2.92 13.64 6.03
C LEU A 160 -1.76 14.62 5.82
N MET A 161 -0.59 14.13 5.41
CA MET A 161 0.58 14.97 5.12
C MET A 161 0.31 15.91 3.94
N LEU A 162 -0.38 15.43 2.91
CA LEU A 162 -0.78 16.24 1.76
C LEU A 162 -1.71 17.40 2.15
N HIS A 163 -2.53 17.22 3.19
CA HIS A 163 -3.39 18.27 3.75
C HIS A 163 -2.69 19.11 4.85
N GLY A 164 -1.43 18.82 5.18
CA GLY A 164 -0.67 19.53 6.22
C GLY A 164 -1.16 19.25 7.64
N GLU A 165 -1.71 18.06 7.87
CA GLU A 165 -2.24 17.65 9.17
C GLU A 165 -1.13 17.31 10.18
N PRO A 166 -1.36 17.53 11.49
CA PRO A 166 -0.35 17.30 12.50
C PRO A 166 -0.14 15.80 12.76
N VAL A 167 1.08 15.41 13.18
CA VAL A 167 1.45 14.02 13.52
C VAL A 167 0.47 13.31 14.47
N ALA A 168 -0.22 14.06 15.32
CA ALA A 168 -1.26 13.53 16.22
C ALA A 168 -2.42 12.82 15.49
N THR A 169 -2.65 13.09 14.20
CA THR A 169 -3.65 12.39 13.39
C THR A 169 -3.19 11.02 12.90
N PHE A 170 -1.87 10.72 12.95
CA PHE A 170 -1.33 9.52 12.31
C PHE A 170 -1.77 8.24 13.01
N GLY A 171 -1.74 8.18 14.35
CA GLY A 171 -2.19 7.00 15.11
C GLY A 171 -3.65 6.61 14.81
N PRO A 172 -4.62 7.53 14.97
CA PRO A 172 -6.01 7.28 14.60
C PRO A 172 -6.22 6.94 13.12
N SER A 173 -5.43 7.52 12.21
CA SER A 173 -5.47 7.19 10.79
C SER A 173 -4.92 5.81 10.49
N ASP A 174 -3.82 5.41 11.12
CA ASP A 174 -3.24 4.08 10.99
C ASP A 174 -4.25 3.04 11.48
N ALA A 175 -4.94 3.31 12.59
CA ALA A 175 -6.00 2.44 13.10
C ALA A 175 -7.16 2.30 12.10
N LEU A 176 -7.61 3.41 11.48
CA LEU A 176 -8.65 3.39 10.45
C LEU A 176 -8.21 2.58 9.22
N CYS A 177 -7.00 2.82 8.72
CA CYS A 177 -6.45 2.11 7.56
C CYS A 177 -6.31 0.61 7.84
N SER A 178 -5.78 0.23 9.01
CA SER A 178 -5.63 -1.17 9.41
C SER A 178 -7.00 -1.86 9.58
N SER A 179 -7.99 -1.17 10.16
CA SER A 179 -9.37 -1.67 10.29
C SER A 179 -9.97 -2.03 8.94
N LEU A 180 -9.95 -1.09 7.99
CA LEU A 180 -10.46 -1.29 6.63
C LEU A 180 -9.72 -2.41 5.90
N GLN A 181 -8.40 -2.51 6.10
CA GLN A 181 -7.60 -3.55 5.48
C GLN A 181 -7.94 -4.95 6.02
N VAL A 182 -8.14 -5.09 7.34
CA VAL A 182 -8.56 -6.35 7.93
C VAL A 182 -9.98 -6.73 7.47
N LEU A 183 -10.89 -5.77 7.34
CA LEU A 183 -12.22 -6.00 6.77
C LEU A 183 -12.14 -6.51 5.33
N ASN A 184 -11.30 -5.90 4.48
CA ASN A 184 -11.08 -6.39 3.11
C ASN A 184 -10.55 -7.83 3.13
N HIS A 185 -9.56 -8.15 3.98
CA HIS A 185 -9.04 -9.51 4.11
C HIS A 185 -10.09 -10.53 4.57
N LEU A 186 -11.03 -10.13 5.43
CA LEU A 186 -12.15 -10.98 5.83
C LEU A 186 -13.12 -11.22 4.67
N GLN A 187 -13.45 -10.18 3.90
CA GLN A 187 -14.36 -10.26 2.76
C GLN A 187 -13.78 -11.12 1.62
N ASP A 188 -12.48 -10.99 1.36
CA ASP A 188 -11.80 -11.66 0.25
C ASP A 188 -11.07 -12.95 0.66
N CYS A 189 -11.19 -13.42 1.91
CA CYS A 189 -10.37 -14.52 2.45
C CYS A 189 -10.37 -15.81 1.60
N VAL A 190 -11.51 -16.17 1.01
CA VAL A 190 -11.63 -17.34 0.11
C VAL A 190 -10.95 -17.08 -1.23
N LYS A 191 -11.18 -15.89 -1.80
CA LYS A 191 -10.57 -15.48 -3.06
C LYS A 191 -9.05 -15.40 -2.93
N ASP A 192 -8.55 -14.75 -1.87
CA ASP A 192 -7.12 -14.62 -1.58
C ASP A 192 -6.45 -15.99 -1.42
N LEU A 193 -7.14 -16.95 -0.77
CA LEU A 193 -6.61 -18.30 -0.62
C LEU A 193 -6.52 -19.04 -1.97
N HIS A 194 -7.54 -18.95 -2.81
CA HIS A 194 -7.57 -19.69 -4.08
C HIS A 194 -6.75 -19.06 -5.20
N GLU A 195 -6.81 -17.75 -5.34
CA GLU A 195 -6.19 -17.04 -6.47
C GLU A 195 -4.73 -16.69 -6.18
N LEU A 196 -4.38 -16.43 -4.92
CA LEU A 196 -3.06 -15.92 -4.52
C LEU A 196 -2.29 -16.85 -3.60
N ASP A 197 -2.89 -17.96 -3.14
CA ASP A 197 -2.35 -18.81 -2.08
C ASP A 197 -1.98 -18.01 -0.82
N ARG A 198 -2.83 -17.07 -0.41
CA ARG A 198 -2.64 -16.23 0.78
C ARG A 198 -3.77 -16.41 1.79
N CYS A 199 -3.42 -16.40 3.09
CA CYS A 199 -4.41 -16.36 4.16
C CYS A 199 -3.94 -15.42 5.26
N TYR A 200 -4.73 -14.38 5.49
CA TYR A 200 -4.48 -13.33 6.48
C TYR A 200 -5.06 -13.65 7.86
N LEU A 201 -5.87 -14.71 7.98
CA LEU A 201 -6.34 -15.18 9.29
C LEU A 201 -5.16 -15.75 10.09
N PRO A 202 -4.96 -15.33 11.36
CA PRO A 202 -3.89 -15.90 12.17
C PRO A 202 -4.05 -17.41 12.36
N LEU A 203 -3.09 -18.21 11.90
CA LEU A 203 -3.19 -19.68 11.93
C LEU A 203 -3.40 -20.26 13.34
N PRO A 204 -2.73 -19.76 14.40
CA PRO A 204 -2.98 -20.26 15.75
C PRO A 204 -4.39 -19.95 16.26
N TRP A 205 -5.12 -18.99 15.67
CA TRP A 205 -6.50 -18.70 16.05
C TRP A 205 -7.44 -19.74 15.45
N LEU A 206 -7.22 -20.12 14.20
CA LEU A 206 -7.92 -21.24 13.55
C LEU A 206 -7.72 -22.53 14.35
N GLU A 207 -6.48 -22.89 14.67
CA GLU A 207 -6.16 -24.12 15.41
C GLU A 207 -6.87 -24.16 16.77
N ARG A 208 -6.79 -23.08 17.56
CA ARG A 208 -7.47 -22.99 18.88
C ARG A 208 -8.99 -23.06 18.78
N ALA A 209 -9.56 -22.58 17.68
CA ALA A 209 -10.99 -22.65 17.42
C ALA A 209 -11.42 -24.02 16.87
N GLY A 210 -10.49 -24.96 16.65
CA GLY A 210 -10.78 -26.24 16.01
C GLY A 210 -11.13 -26.08 14.52
N ALA A 211 -10.62 -25.03 13.89
CA ALA A 211 -10.78 -24.73 12.47
C ALA A 211 -9.45 -24.90 11.72
N SER A 212 -9.53 -24.95 10.40
CA SER A 212 -8.41 -25.07 9.49
C SER A 212 -8.64 -24.23 8.23
N LEU A 213 -7.62 -24.09 7.40
CA LEU A 213 -7.75 -23.42 6.10
C LEU A 213 -8.79 -24.09 5.19
N ALA A 214 -8.95 -25.42 5.29
CA ALA A 214 -9.94 -26.16 4.49
C ALA A 214 -11.39 -25.78 4.84
N ASP A 215 -11.63 -25.16 6.01
CA ASP A 215 -12.98 -24.68 6.36
C ASP A 215 -13.39 -23.45 5.54
N LEU A 216 -12.44 -22.74 4.93
CA LEU A 216 -12.72 -21.61 4.03
C LEU A 216 -13.32 -22.10 2.69
N ASP A 217 -13.00 -23.33 2.27
CA ASP A 217 -13.51 -23.93 1.03
C ASP A 217 -14.94 -24.50 1.20
N GLY A 218 -15.45 -24.52 2.43
CA GLY A 218 -16.73 -25.10 2.77
C GLY A 218 -17.92 -24.28 2.23
N ALA A 219 -18.96 -24.96 1.77
CA ALA A 219 -20.22 -24.31 1.36
C ALA A 219 -20.96 -23.58 2.50
N ARG A 220 -20.52 -23.76 3.75
CA ARG A 220 -21.07 -23.13 4.95
C ARG A 220 -19.95 -22.82 5.93
N GLU A 221 -20.06 -21.66 6.57
CA GLU A 221 -19.20 -21.27 7.68
C GLU A 221 -19.29 -22.29 8.83
N THR A 222 -18.14 -22.80 9.28
CA THR A 222 -18.09 -23.70 10.44
C THR A 222 -18.13 -22.90 11.74
N PRO A 223 -18.59 -23.48 12.86
CA PRO A 223 -18.56 -22.78 14.15
C PRO A 223 -17.15 -22.35 14.59
N GLY A 224 -16.12 -23.08 14.17
CA GLY A 224 -14.72 -22.72 14.44
C GLY A 224 -14.30 -21.48 13.66
N LEU A 225 -14.59 -21.44 12.35
CA LEU A 225 -14.30 -20.29 11.51
C LEU A 225 -15.05 -19.04 11.98
N ARG A 226 -16.35 -19.19 12.31
CA ARG A 226 -17.17 -18.11 12.87
C ARG A 226 -16.52 -17.46 14.10
N ARG A 227 -16.02 -18.27 15.03
CA ARG A 227 -15.32 -17.75 16.23
C ARG A 227 -14.06 -16.95 15.89
N VAL A 228 -13.35 -17.33 14.83
CA VAL A 228 -12.15 -16.60 14.39
C VAL A 228 -12.54 -15.28 13.73
N PHE A 229 -13.59 -15.27 12.92
CA PHE A 229 -14.13 -14.04 12.34
C PHE A 229 -14.63 -13.08 13.43
N ASP A 230 -15.43 -13.57 14.38
CA ASP A 230 -15.89 -12.75 15.52
C ASP A 230 -14.70 -12.16 16.29
N ALA A 231 -13.65 -12.96 16.57
CA ALA A 231 -12.46 -12.47 17.27
C ALA A 231 -11.67 -11.41 16.47
N LEU A 232 -11.62 -11.52 15.13
CA LEU A 232 -10.98 -10.51 14.29
C LEU A 232 -11.83 -9.24 14.21
N LEU A 233 -13.16 -9.38 14.16
CA LEU A 233 -14.09 -8.25 14.22
C LEU A 233 -14.03 -7.52 15.57
N ASP A 234 -13.81 -8.23 16.68
CA ASP A 234 -13.54 -7.60 17.98
C ASP A 234 -12.26 -6.73 17.96
N GLU A 235 -11.21 -7.16 17.26
CA GLU A 235 -10.00 -6.33 17.09
C GLU A 235 -10.22 -5.16 16.13
N VAL A 236 -11.01 -5.35 15.07
CA VAL A 236 -11.46 -4.28 14.16
C VAL A 236 -12.24 -3.22 14.95
N ASP A 237 -13.11 -3.62 15.88
CA ASP A 237 -13.83 -2.69 16.74
C ASP A 237 -12.89 -1.88 17.63
N ARG A 238 -11.82 -2.50 18.17
CA ARG A 238 -10.79 -1.75 18.93
C ARG A 238 -10.05 -0.74 18.06
N LEU A 239 -9.72 -1.10 16.82
CA LEU A 239 -9.12 -0.17 15.86
C LEU A 239 -10.08 0.98 15.53
N ASN A 240 -11.36 0.67 15.32
CA ASN A 240 -12.40 1.65 15.03
C ASN A 240 -12.62 2.64 16.19
N LEU A 241 -12.52 2.18 17.45
CA LEU A 241 -12.57 3.06 18.63
C LEU A 241 -11.43 4.09 18.64
N GLU A 242 -10.21 3.70 18.27
CA GLU A 242 -9.10 4.65 18.15
C GLU A 242 -9.28 5.57 16.92
N ALA A 243 -9.73 5.01 15.79
CA ALA A 243 -10.03 5.74 14.56
C ALA A 243 -11.11 6.82 14.74
N ALA A 244 -12.07 6.60 15.64
CA ALA A 244 -13.15 7.55 15.94
C ALA A 244 -12.65 8.93 16.41
N ARG A 245 -11.41 9.01 16.90
CA ARG A 245 -10.77 10.26 17.32
C ARG A 245 -10.29 11.10 16.12
N LEU A 246 -10.07 10.49 14.95
CA LEU A 246 -9.44 11.13 13.79
C LEU A 246 -10.16 12.42 13.35
N PRO A 247 -11.50 12.46 13.14
CA PRO A 247 -12.15 13.66 12.64
C PRO A 247 -12.01 14.87 13.58
N ALA A 248 -11.91 14.64 14.90
CA ALA A 248 -11.73 15.72 15.87
C ALA A 248 -10.32 16.35 15.78
N LEU A 249 -9.33 15.61 15.28
CA LEU A 249 -7.92 16.03 15.19
C LEU A 249 -7.57 16.69 13.85
N VAL A 250 -8.28 16.33 12.78
CA VAL A 250 -8.04 16.86 11.43
C VAL A 250 -8.47 18.33 11.32
N ARG A 251 -7.58 19.21 10.88
CA ARG A 251 -7.78 20.67 10.79
C ARG A 251 -8.48 21.08 9.50
N ASP A 252 -8.10 20.51 8.36
CA ASP A 252 -8.73 20.78 7.07
C ASP A 252 -10.19 20.30 7.10
N ARG A 253 -11.12 21.20 6.75
CA ARG A 253 -12.56 20.94 6.87
C ARG A 253 -13.02 19.82 5.95
N ARG A 254 -12.42 19.69 4.78
CA ARG A 254 -12.81 18.71 3.77
C ARG A 254 -12.25 17.34 4.10
N MET A 255 -10.97 17.29 4.47
CA MET A 255 -10.33 16.06 4.96
C MET A 255 -11.02 15.56 6.25
N ARG A 256 -11.46 16.47 7.11
CA ARG A 256 -12.24 16.12 8.31
C ARG A 256 -13.55 15.42 7.96
N LEU A 257 -14.28 15.95 6.98
CA LEU A 257 -15.54 15.35 6.53
C LEU A 257 -15.31 13.99 5.89
N GLU A 258 -14.28 13.87 5.04
CA GLU A 258 -13.86 12.60 4.45
C GLU A 258 -13.56 11.57 5.54
N ALA A 259 -12.72 11.92 6.52
CA ALA A 259 -12.38 11.06 7.64
C ALA A 259 -13.62 10.64 8.44
N ALA A 260 -14.55 11.57 8.71
CA ALA A 260 -15.79 11.27 9.43
C ALA A 260 -16.70 10.30 8.65
N VAL A 261 -16.79 10.44 7.33
CA VAL A 261 -17.56 9.53 6.48
C VAL A 261 -16.93 8.14 6.51
N ILE A 262 -15.62 8.03 6.32
CA ILE A 262 -14.92 6.74 6.28
C ILE A 262 -15.01 6.04 7.64
N VAL A 263 -14.79 6.76 8.75
CA VAL A 263 -15.01 6.21 10.12
C VAL A 263 -16.44 5.70 10.28
N GLY A 264 -17.44 6.48 9.84
CA GLY A 264 -18.84 6.07 9.93
C GLY A 264 -19.19 4.85 9.07
N LEU A 265 -18.50 4.65 7.94
CA LEU A 265 -18.64 3.47 7.09
C LEU A 265 -17.94 2.25 7.71
N ALA A 266 -16.73 2.42 8.26
CA ALA A 266 -15.97 1.34 8.89
C ALA A 266 -16.72 0.70 10.08
N HIS A 267 -17.52 1.48 10.81
CA HIS A 267 -18.39 0.97 11.89
C HIS A 267 -19.64 0.21 11.41
N ARG A 268 -19.96 0.24 10.11
CA ARG A 268 -21.16 -0.40 9.54
C ARG A 268 -20.84 -1.68 8.77
N LEU A 269 -19.58 -1.88 8.40
CA LEU A 269 -19.07 -3.07 7.74
C LEU A 269 -18.83 -4.18 8.77
#